data_AF-A0A399YPM4-F1
#
_entry.id   AF-A0A399YPM4-F1
#
_cell.length_a   1.000
_cell.length_b   1.000
_cell.length_c   1.000
_cell.angle_alpha   90.00
_cell.angle_beta   90.00
_cell.angle_gamma   90.00
#
_symmetry.space_group_name_H-M   'P 1'
#
loop_
_entity.id
_entity.type
_entity.pdbx_description
1 polymer ?
#
loop_
_entity_poly.entity_id
_entity_poly.type
_entity_poly.pdbx_seq_one_letter_code
_entity_poly.pdbx_strand_id
1 'polypeptide(L)'
;MPRSNLLACGVVSSLFRYPVKSMRGESLEQAHLYWHGLEGDRRYAFVRQGANSGFPWLTGRELAQLLRYTPHFVRPDDPRNSSIIVATPDGRELP
;
A
#
# COMPACT_ATOMS: atom_id res chain seq x y z
N MET A 1 -4.22 7.48 -40.04
CA MET A 1 -4.73 8.40 -38.99
C MET A 1 -3.53 9.04 -38.30
N PRO A 2 -3.27 10.35 -38.45
CA PRO A 2 -2.22 11.00 -37.68
C PRO A 2 -2.66 11.03 -36.21
N ARG A 3 -1.82 10.51 -35.32
CA ARG A 3 -2.04 10.58 -33.88
C ARG A 3 -2.06 12.06 -33.50
N SER A 4 -3.20 12.50 -32.97
CA SER A 4 -3.41 13.81 -32.36
C SER A 4 -2.23 14.20 -31.47
N ASN A 5 -1.79 15.46 -31.55
CA ASN A 5 -0.79 16.07 -30.67
C ASN A 5 -0.99 15.63 -29.22
N LEU A 6 -0.02 14.88 -28.69
CA LEU A 6 0.05 14.57 -27.26
C LEU A 6 0.48 15.84 -26.52
N LEU A 7 -0.50 16.58 -25.99
CA LEU A 7 -0.26 17.64 -25.03
C LEU A 7 -0.09 17.02 -23.64
N ALA A 8 1.09 17.23 -23.03
CA ALA A 8 1.32 16.84 -21.65
C ALA A 8 0.39 17.64 -20.71
N CYS A 9 -0.36 16.94 -19.85
CA CYS A 9 -1.28 17.54 -18.90
C CYS A 9 -0.69 17.72 -17.48
N GLY A 10 0.54 17.28 -17.27
CA GLY A 10 1.24 17.39 -15.99
C GLY A 10 2.40 16.42 -15.87
N VAL A 11 3.01 16.42 -14.69
CA VAL A 11 4.08 15.50 -14.28
C VAL A 11 3.73 14.87 -12.94
N VAL A 12 4.14 13.63 -12.73
CA VAL A 12 4.00 12.97 -11.42
C VAL A 12 4.96 13.66 -10.45
N SER A 13 4.43 14.31 -9.41
CA SER A 13 5.26 15.00 -8.41
C SER A 13 5.78 14.04 -7.33
N SER A 14 5.01 13.00 -7.02
CA SER A 14 5.33 12.05 -5.96
C SER A 14 4.56 10.75 -6.19
N LEU A 15 5.17 9.62 -5.80
CA LEU A 15 4.57 8.30 -5.91
C LEU A 15 4.62 7.63 -4.54
N PHE A 16 3.50 7.04 -4.12
CA PHE A 16 3.39 6.36 -2.85
C PHE A 16 2.73 5.00 -3.01
N ARG A 17 3.25 4.00 -2.30
CA ARG A 17 2.66 2.67 -2.18
C ARG A 17 2.23 2.42 -0.75
N TYR A 18 1.13 1.70 -0.57
CA TYR A 18 0.58 1.39 0.75
C TYR A 18 0.47 -0.13 0.92
N PRO A 19 1.53 -0.81 1.40
CA PRO A 19 1.58 -2.28 1.45
C PRO A 19 0.44 -2.92 2.26
N VAL A 20 0.07 -2.27 3.37
CA VAL A 20 -1.01 -2.71 4.28
C VAL A 20 -2.14 -1.69 4.27
N LYS A 21 -3.37 -2.17 4.15
CA LYS A 21 -4.57 -1.35 4.25
C LYS A 21 -4.57 -0.52 5.55
N SER A 22 -4.76 0.80 5.39
CA SER A 22 -4.87 1.77 6.48
C SER A 22 -3.60 1.96 7.34
N MET A 23 -2.44 1.58 6.84
CA MET A 23 -1.13 1.92 7.44
C MET A 23 -0.37 2.97 6.61
N ARG A 24 0.78 3.43 7.12
CA ARG A 24 1.62 4.42 6.42
C ARG A 24 2.09 3.87 5.08
N GLY A 25 2.13 4.76 4.08
CA GLY A 25 2.70 4.45 2.78
C GLY A 25 4.21 4.70 2.75
N GLU A 26 4.88 4.08 1.79
CA GLU A 26 6.26 4.34 1.42
C GLU A 26 6.31 5.26 0.20
N SER A 27 7.30 6.15 0.16
CA SER A 27 7.59 6.96 -1.03
C SER A 27 8.40 6.12 -2.02
N LEU A 28 8.08 6.23 -3.30
CA LEU A 28 8.76 5.52 -4.38
C LEU A 28 9.27 6.50 -5.43
N GLU A 29 10.40 6.18 -6.05
CA GLU A 29 10.89 6.89 -7.24
C GLU A 29 10.24 6.33 -8.51
N GLN A 30 9.96 5.04 -8.53
CA GLN A 30 9.37 4.32 -9.65
C GLN A 30 8.56 3.11 -9.14
N ALA A 31 7.58 2.67 -9.92
CA ALA A 31 6.84 1.44 -9.64
C ALA A 31 6.31 0.79 -10.91
N HIS A 32 6.15 -0.54 -10.86
CA HIS A 32 5.44 -1.30 -11.88
C HIS A 32 3.94 -1.15 -11.70
N LEU A 33 3.24 -0.75 -12.76
CA LEU A 33 1.78 -0.63 -12.81
C LEU A 33 1.17 -1.83 -13.53
N TYR A 34 0.21 -2.48 -12.89
CA TYR A 34 -0.60 -3.55 -13.47
C TYR A 34 -2.07 -3.13 -13.52
N TRP A 35 -2.92 -3.94 -14.16
CA TRP A 35 -4.37 -3.72 -14.23
C TRP A 35 -5.03 -3.47 -12.86
N HIS A 36 -4.52 -4.09 -11.80
CA HIS A 36 -5.05 -4.00 -10.44
C HIS A 36 -4.36 -2.91 -9.58
N GLY A 37 -3.43 -2.13 -10.14
CA GLY A 37 -2.69 -1.09 -9.41
C GLY A 37 -1.19 -1.32 -9.38
N LEU A 38 -0.51 -0.62 -8.47
CA LEU A 38 0.95 -0.69 -8.32
C LEU A 38 1.36 -2.02 -7.68
N GLU A 39 2.53 -2.53 -8.06
CA GLU A 39 3.09 -3.75 -7.46
C GLU A 39 3.24 -3.63 -5.95
N GLY A 40 2.66 -4.58 -5.21
CA GLY A 40 2.71 -4.63 -3.74
C GLY A 40 1.72 -3.67 -3.05
N ASP A 41 0.99 -2.85 -3.80
CA ASP A 41 0.04 -1.91 -3.22
C ASP A 41 -1.21 -2.63 -2.67
N ARG A 42 -1.57 -2.33 -1.41
CA ARG A 42 -2.64 -2.96 -0.63
C ARG A 42 -2.61 -4.50 -0.69
N ARG A 43 -1.41 -5.09 -0.74
CA ARG A 43 -1.19 -6.54 -0.76
C ARG A 43 -1.70 -7.24 0.50
N TYR A 44 -1.73 -6.51 1.62
CA TYR A 44 -2.12 -7.01 2.93
C TYR A 44 -3.26 -6.16 3.53
N ALA A 45 -4.08 -6.80 4.35
CA ALA A 45 -5.11 -6.15 5.17
C ALA A 45 -5.41 -7.01 6.40
N PHE A 46 -5.75 -6.36 7.52
CA PHE A 46 -6.29 -7.06 8.67
C PHE A 46 -7.77 -7.38 8.48
N VAL A 47 -8.17 -8.58 8.90
CA VAL A 47 -9.56 -9.01 8.94
C VAL A 47 -10.05 -8.90 10.38
N ARG A 48 -11.22 -8.31 10.58
CA ARG A 48 -11.83 -8.25 11.91
C ARG A 48 -12.32 -9.63 12.30
N GLN A 49 -11.95 -10.10 13.48
CA GLN A 49 -12.46 -11.36 14.02
C GLN A 49 -14.01 -11.31 14.11
N GLY A 50 -14.67 -12.36 13.63
CA GLY A 50 -16.13 -12.47 13.64
C GLY A 50 -16.87 -11.63 12.59
N ALA A 51 -16.17 -11.03 11.61
CA ALA A 51 -16.83 -10.29 10.53
C ALA A 51 -17.50 -11.23 9.52
N ASN A 52 -18.84 -11.22 9.50
CA ASN A 52 -19.66 -11.97 8.55
C ASN A 52 -20.22 -11.09 7.42
N SER A 53 -19.51 -10.02 7.05
CA SER A 53 -19.96 -9.05 6.03
C SER A 53 -19.12 -9.16 4.76
N GLY A 54 -19.63 -8.64 3.64
CA GLY A 54 -18.88 -8.51 2.39
C GLY A 54 -17.68 -7.54 2.47
N PHE A 55 -17.49 -6.86 3.61
CA PHE A 55 -16.36 -5.96 3.85
C PHE A 55 -15.73 -6.24 5.23
N PRO A 56 -14.97 -7.34 5.38
CA PRO A 56 -14.53 -7.82 6.69
C PRO A 56 -13.24 -7.13 7.19
N TRP A 57 -12.72 -6.15 6.46
CA TRP A 57 -11.44 -5.52 6.72
C TRP A 57 -11.48 -4.59 7.94
N LEU A 58 -10.46 -4.65 8.80
CA LEU A 58 -10.19 -3.61 9.78
C LEU A 58 -9.55 -2.43 9.07
N THR A 59 -10.12 -1.23 9.21
CA THR A 59 -9.63 -0.03 8.55
C THR A 59 -9.34 1.08 9.55
N GLY A 60 -8.71 2.15 9.08
CA GLY A 60 -8.46 3.35 9.86
C GLY A 60 -9.74 4.07 10.32
N ARG A 61 -10.91 3.74 9.75
CA ARG A 61 -12.20 4.25 10.22
C ARG A 61 -12.58 3.65 11.56
N GLU A 62 -12.30 2.36 11.75
CA GLU A 62 -12.53 1.67 13.02
C GLU A 62 -11.38 1.89 14.01
N LEU A 63 -10.13 1.88 13.52
CA LEU A 63 -8.93 2.05 14.35
C LEU A 63 -7.95 3.03 13.69
N ALA A 64 -8.15 4.32 13.94
CA ALA A 64 -7.32 5.40 13.36
C ALA A 64 -5.82 5.25 13.68
N GLN A 65 -5.48 4.57 14.77
CA GLN A 65 -4.09 4.30 15.16
C GLN A 65 -3.30 3.50 14.11
N LEU A 66 -3.97 2.72 13.26
CA LEU A 66 -3.33 1.98 12.17
C LEU A 66 -2.49 2.90 11.26
N LEU A 67 -2.89 4.17 11.10
CA LEU A 67 -2.16 5.16 10.31
C LEU A 67 -0.78 5.54 10.86
N ARG A 68 -0.44 5.09 12.07
CA ARG A 68 0.86 5.33 12.71
C ARG A 68 1.85 4.18 12.52
N TYR A 69 1.39 3.02 12.04
CA TYR A 69 2.23 1.84 11.80
C TYR A 69 2.88 1.95 10.43
N THR A 70 4.16 1.55 10.32
CA THR A 70 4.93 1.62 9.08
C THR A 70 5.28 0.20 8.61
N PRO A 71 4.61 -0.31 7.57
CA PRO A 71 4.96 -1.60 6.99
C PRO A 71 6.14 -1.49 6.01
N HIS A 72 6.97 -2.53 5.98
CA HIS A 72 8.09 -2.68 5.06
C HIS A 72 8.09 -4.09 4.48
N PHE A 73 8.37 -4.23 3.18
CA PHE A 73 8.60 -5.54 2.59
C PHE A 73 9.96 -6.10 3.03
N VAL A 74 9.99 -7.36 3.44
CA VAL A 74 11.25 -8.07 3.75
C VAL A 74 12.14 -8.19 2.50
N ARG A 75 11.53 -8.38 1.32
CA ARG A 75 12.18 -8.37 0.01
C ARG A 75 11.58 -7.25 -0.85
N PRO A 76 12.09 -6.01 -0.75
CA PRO A 76 11.52 -4.85 -1.44
C PRO A 76 11.68 -4.91 -2.97
N ASP A 77 12.59 -5.74 -3.47
CA ASP A 77 12.81 -6.06 -4.89
C ASP A 77 11.77 -7.04 -5.47
N ASP A 78 11.09 -7.81 -4.62
CA ASP A 78 9.97 -8.67 -4.99
C ASP A 78 8.77 -8.48 -4.04
N PRO A 79 8.11 -7.30 -4.07
CA PRO A 79 6.96 -7.00 -3.20
C PRO A 79 5.80 -7.98 -3.36
N ARG A 80 5.70 -8.62 -4.53
CA ARG A 80 4.63 -9.57 -4.86
C ARG A 80 4.70 -10.83 -4.00
N ASN A 81 5.89 -11.35 -3.77
CA ASN A 81 6.11 -12.57 -2.98
C ASN A 81 6.72 -12.29 -1.60
N SER A 82 6.98 -11.03 -1.26
CA SER A 82 7.54 -10.64 0.03
C SER A 82 6.49 -10.65 1.13
N SER A 83 6.85 -11.19 2.30
CA SER A 83 6.19 -10.88 3.57
C SER A 83 6.45 -9.42 3.97
N ILE A 84 5.82 -8.97 5.06
CA ILE A 84 6.04 -7.65 5.63
C ILE A 84 6.63 -7.75 7.04
N ILE A 85 7.26 -6.67 7.46
CA ILE A 85 7.52 -6.34 8.86
C ILE A 85 6.83 -4.99 9.12
N VAL A 86 6.18 -4.85 10.27
CA VAL A 86 5.48 -3.64 10.67
C VAL A 86 6.19 -3.00 11.85
N ALA A 87 6.77 -1.82 11.62
CA ALA A 87 7.24 -0.95 12.69
C ALA A 87 6.04 -0.30 13.39
N THR A 88 5.94 -0.53 14.69
CA THR A 88 4.90 0.04 15.55
C THR A 88 5.28 1.46 15.98
N PRO A 89 4.30 2.26 16.45
CA PRO A 89 4.58 3.62 16.90
C PRO A 89 5.49 3.72 18.14
N ASP A 90 5.66 2.63 18.88
CA ASP A 90 6.57 2.50 20.03
C ASP A 90 7.92 1.86 19.65
N GLY A 91 8.21 1.69 18.36
CA GLY A 91 9.53 1.28 17.86
C GLY A 91 9.79 -0.23 17.84
N ARG A 92 8.76 -1.05 18.05
CA ARG A 92 8.87 -2.51 17.88
C ARG A 92 8.66 -2.90 16.43
N GLU A 93 9.25 -4.02 16.03
CA GLU A 93 9.00 -4.64 14.74
C GLU A 93 8.19 -5.93 14.93
N LEU A 94 7.09 -6.03 14.19
CA LEU A 94 6.20 -7.20 14.20
C LEU A 94 6.18 -7.85 12.82
N PRO A 95 6.21 -9.18 12.71
CA PRO A 95 6.05 -9.89 11.43
C PRO A 95 4.61 -9.83 10.91
#